data_AF-F9FFI4-F1
#
_entry.id   AF-F9FFI4-F1
#
_cell.length_a   1.000
_cell.length_b   1.000
_cell.length_c   1.000
_cell.angle_alpha   90.00
_cell.angle_beta   90.00
_cell.angle_gamma   90.00
#
_symmetry.space_group_name_H-M   'P 1'
#
loop_
_entity.id
_entity.type
_entity.pdbx_description
1 polymer ?
#
loop_
_entity_poly.entity_id
_entity_poly.type
_entity_poly.pdbx_seq_one_letter_code
_entity_poly.pdbx_strand_id
1 'polypeptide(L)'
;QAYHHNARQIWVFNVGDLKPQEIPISFAMALAWDINSIKHDTLSQFFSQAAEREFGSVLADEVGSIWHRHDRLLALRKHEHIEPDTFSVLHYREADSVYRRWKELLDDAENLQARISEEQKAASFQLVLHPTKASYIYNKVRWSQALNKLYARQRRNSANTYAQIALDAFDQDFTLSEEYHSLLDGKWNHILMQPHYGYEDTWHAPSRDMIGGLCFVQKRQNSNPIVGQMGVAVEGHEGVRPGRINEESERTHPSRRDLVPGLTLRPMSRYGPPARYFDIFTRGVAKINWSASALQPWIKLSQGSGVLLPGQDDARVEISVDWGQVPDDFNEEVLIDVQSQEGDFEQVHLPINGRRVPNSFKGFVEQDGFVSIPATDCPIETPYLVLPDAGRLESGSLTLAPGTDSDDSVPYVHYPFYLFTETSNATLVLYFSTTLDLSSEDILTYDIRIDEEQSQSYTLQKRTPESEKNAADKGWASADGWFFAASDNVWVREHALTLGPGAHTLHLRLGHANMLLEKIVIDCGGVAKSYLGPPFGIKA
;
A
#
# COMPACT_ATOMS: atom_id res chain seq x y z
N GLN A 1 -7.01 2.10 -26.10
CA GLN A 1 -7.23 0.74 -26.66
C GLN A 1 -8.52 0.62 -27.48
N ALA A 2 -9.71 0.87 -26.91
CA ALA A 2 -10.99 0.77 -27.64
C ALA A 2 -11.03 1.52 -28.99
N TYR A 3 -10.62 2.79 -29.00
CA TYR A 3 -10.55 3.59 -30.23
C TYR A 3 -9.62 2.99 -31.31
N HIS A 4 -8.47 2.47 -30.91
CA HIS A 4 -7.49 1.85 -31.83
C HIS A 4 -8.02 0.53 -32.41
N HIS A 5 -8.86 -0.19 -31.66
CA HIS A 5 -9.56 -1.40 -32.10
C HIS A 5 -10.90 -1.11 -32.80
N ASN A 6 -11.05 0.08 -33.39
CA ASN A 6 -12.22 0.50 -34.17
C ASN A 6 -13.57 0.55 -33.43
N ALA A 7 -13.58 0.47 -32.09
CA ALA A 7 -14.76 0.76 -31.29
C ALA A 7 -14.98 2.27 -31.20
N ARG A 8 -15.43 2.90 -32.29
CA ARG A 8 -15.54 4.37 -32.45
C ARG A 8 -16.97 4.90 -32.60
N GLN A 9 -17.97 4.02 -32.62
CA GLN A 9 -19.35 4.39 -32.92
C GLN A 9 -20.15 4.79 -31.69
N ILE A 10 -20.04 4.04 -30.60
CA ILE A 10 -20.86 4.20 -29.40
C ILE A 10 -20.00 3.95 -28.16
N TRP A 11 -19.83 4.97 -27.33
CA TRP A 11 -19.27 4.87 -25.98
C TRP A 11 -20.37 5.22 -24.98
N VAL A 12 -20.69 4.29 -24.08
CA VAL A 12 -21.70 4.46 -23.04
C VAL A 12 -21.05 4.17 -21.70
N PHE A 13 -21.21 5.09 -20.76
CA PHE A 13 -20.65 5.01 -19.42
C PHE A 13 -21.79 4.91 -18.41
N ASN A 14 -21.78 3.87 -17.58
CA ASN A 14 -22.68 3.80 -16.43
C ASN A 14 -22.11 4.69 -15.32
N VAL A 15 -22.89 5.68 -14.88
CA VAL A 15 -22.47 6.71 -13.92
C VAL A 15 -23.23 6.63 -12.60
N GLY A 16 -24.01 5.54 -12.38
CA GLY A 16 -24.88 5.41 -11.22
C GLY A 16 -25.83 6.61 -11.10
N ASP A 17 -25.83 7.24 -9.92
CA ASP A 17 -26.66 8.39 -9.56
C ASP A 17 -26.19 9.73 -10.17
N LEU A 18 -25.26 9.69 -11.13
CA LEU A 18 -24.57 10.83 -11.77
C LEU A 18 -23.62 11.57 -10.82
N LYS A 19 -24.05 11.95 -9.62
CA LYS A 19 -23.17 12.48 -8.57
C LYS A 19 -22.65 11.32 -7.71
N PRO A 20 -21.40 11.36 -7.20
CA PRO A 20 -20.40 12.42 -7.36
C PRO A 20 -19.37 12.10 -8.48
N GLN A 21 -19.83 11.76 -9.70
CA GLN A 21 -18.98 11.34 -10.82
C GLN A 21 -18.66 12.46 -11.82
N GLU A 22 -18.80 13.74 -11.46
CA GLU A 22 -18.70 14.87 -12.37
C GLU A 22 -17.36 14.95 -13.11
N ILE A 23 -16.24 14.69 -12.41
CA ILE A 23 -14.89 14.75 -12.98
C ILE A 23 -14.60 13.56 -13.91
N PRO A 24 -14.83 12.29 -13.50
CA PRO A 24 -14.73 11.15 -14.42
C PRO A 24 -15.66 11.25 -15.65
N ILE A 25 -16.88 11.78 -15.49
CA ILE A 25 -17.80 12.03 -16.62
C ILE A 25 -17.19 13.06 -17.57
N SER A 26 -16.69 14.18 -17.04
CA SER A 26 -16.05 15.23 -17.84
C SER A 26 -14.86 14.68 -18.63
N PHE A 27 -14.04 13.84 -17.99
CA PHE A 27 -12.91 13.14 -18.63
C PHE A 27 -13.39 12.26 -19.79
N ALA A 28 -14.36 11.38 -19.52
CA ALA A 28 -14.88 10.43 -20.49
C ALA A 28 -15.51 11.14 -21.71
N MET A 29 -16.27 12.21 -21.48
CA MET A 29 -16.91 12.98 -22.54
C MET A 29 -15.91 13.80 -23.36
N ALA A 30 -14.86 14.35 -22.74
CA ALA A 30 -13.78 15.03 -23.46
C ALA A 30 -13.06 14.08 -24.43
N LEU A 31 -12.70 12.88 -23.97
CA LEU A 31 -12.10 11.84 -24.82
C LEU A 31 -13.04 11.32 -25.91
N ALA A 32 -14.33 11.18 -25.61
CA ALA A 32 -15.32 10.73 -26.59
C ALA A 32 -15.50 11.77 -27.72
N TRP A 33 -15.43 13.06 -27.39
CA TRP A 33 -15.54 14.16 -28.36
C TRP A 33 -14.28 14.29 -29.21
N ASP A 34 -13.11 14.32 -28.57
CA ASP A 34 -11.81 14.34 -29.25
C ASP A 34 -10.85 13.39 -28.53
N ILE A 35 -10.53 12.27 -29.20
CA ILE A 35 -9.64 11.24 -28.67
C ILE A 35 -8.22 11.76 -28.37
N ASN A 36 -7.82 12.87 -28.98
CA ASN A 36 -6.50 13.47 -28.77
C ASN A 36 -6.51 14.59 -27.70
N SER A 37 -7.65 14.88 -27.09
CA SER A 37 -7.80 15.94 -26.09
C SER A 37 -6.99 15.68 -24.82
N ILE A 38 -6.84 14.41 -24.44
CA ILE A 38 -6.06 13.99 -23.27
C ILE A 38 -5.12 12.88 -23.69
N LYS A 39 -3.82 13.11 -23.53
CA LYS A 39 -2.77 12.14 -23.80
C LYS A 39 -2.47 11.34 -22.55
N HIS A 40 -1.75 10.24 -22.74
CA HIS A 40 -1.38 9.31 -21.68
C HIS A 40 -0.49 9.92 -20.57
N ASP A 41 0.18 11.03 -20.88
CA ASP A 41 1.12 11.76 -20.02
C ASP A 41 0.60 13.16 -19.62
N THR A 42 -0.66 13.50 -19.92
CA THR A 42 -1.26 14.82 -19.67
C THR A 42 -2.48 14.78 -18.77
N LEU A 43 -2.68 13.73 -17.96
CA LEU A 43 -3.85 13.63 -17.09
C LEU A 43 -3.90 14.75 -16.03
N SER A 44 -2.75 15.14 -15.47
CA SER A 44 -2.64 16.28 -14.56
C SER A 44 -3.07 17.61 -15.20
N GLN A 45 -2.80 17.79 -16.49
CA GLN A 45 -3.24 18.97 -17.24
C GLN A 45 -4.75 18.98 -17.41
N PHE A 46 -5.37 17.83 -17.67
CA PHE A 46 -6.83 17.72 -17.71
C PHE A 46 -7.46 18.17 -16.39
N PHE A 47 -6.95 17.69 -15.25
CA PHE A 47 -7.47 18.10 -13.94
C PHE A 47 -7.32 19.61 -13.70
N SER A 48 -6.18 20.20 -14.06
CA SER A 48 -5.92 21.63 -13.90
C SER A 48 -6.84 22.48 -14.80
N GLN A 49 -7.07 22.06 -16.04
CA GLN A 49 -7.99 22.75 -16.97
C GLN A 49 -9.46 22.62 -16.55
N ALA A 50 -9.86 21.44 -16.07
CA ALA A 50 -11.18 21.24 -15.48
C ALA A 50 -11.37 22.14 -14.26
N ALA A 51 -10.34 22.26 -13.41
CA ALA A 51 -10.37 23.09 -12.22
C ALA A 51 -10.44 24.59 -12.56
N GLU A 52 -9.70 25.05 -13.57
CA GLU A 52 -9.78 26.42 -14.07
C GLU A 52 -11.21 26.77 -14.52
N ARG A 53 -11.89 25.85 -15.20
CA ARG A 53 -13.29 26.05 -15.65
C ARG A 53 -14.25 26.23 -14.48
N GLU A 54 -14.11 25.44 -13.41
CA GLU A 54 -15.05 25.44 -12.27
C GLU A 54 -14.71 26.52 -11.22
N PHE A 55 -13.43 26.77 -10.98
CA PHE A 55 -12.95 27.58 -9.85
C PHE A 55 -12.11 28.79 -10.25
N GLY A 56 -11.80 28.95 -11.54
CA GLY A 56 -10.97 30.03 -12.07
C GLY A 56 -9.47 29.72 -12.00
N SER A 57 -8.68 30.47 -12.76
CA SER A 57 -7.24 30.22 -12.97
C SER A 57 -6.39 30.30 -11.70
N VAL A 58 -6.82 31.08 -10.70
CA VAL A 58 -6.08 31.25 -9.44
C VAL A 58 -6.02 29.97 -8.61
N LEU A 59 -7.07 29.14 -8.67
CA LEU A 59 -7.20 27.91 -7.87
C LEU A 59 -7.00 26.63 -8.69
N ALA A 60 -6.79 26.78 -10.00
CA ALA A 60 -6.76 25.67 -10.96
C ALA A 60 -5.73 24.59 -10.61
N ASP A 61 -4.48 24.98 -10.36
CA ASP A 61 -3.41 24.03 -10.06
C ASP A 61 -3.62 23.31 -8.73
N GLU A 62 -4.12 24.03 -7.71
CA GLU A 62 -4.37 23.47 -6.37
C GLU A 62 -5.52 22.45 -6.40
N VAL A 63 -6.68 22.84 -6.97
CA VAL A 63 -7.83 21.94 -7.11
C VAL A 63 -7.50 20.76 -8.03
N GLY A 64 -6.83 21.03 -9.15
CA GLY A 64 -6.41 20.00 -10.10
C GLY A 64 -5.48 18.98 -9.44
N SER A 65 -4.54 19.43 -8.61
CA SER A 65 -3.67 18.55 -7.82
C SER A 65 -4.46 17.71 -6.82
N ILE A 66 -5.45 18.28 -6.13
CA ILE A 66 -6.29 17.54 -5.19
C ILE A 66 -7.09 16.45 -5.91
N TRP A 67 -7.73 16.76 -7.05
CA TRP A 67 -8.47 15.78 -7.84
C TRP A 67 -7.57 14.66 -8.39
N HIS A 68 -6.39 15.02 -8.89
CA HIS A 68 -5.42 14.04 -9.39
C HIS A 68 -4.96 13.09 -8.26
N ARG A 69 -4.55 13.63 -7.11
CA ARG A 69 -4.13 12.81 -5.96
C ARG A 69 -5.28 11.96 -5.40
N HIS A 70 -6.50 12.50 -5.38
CA HIS A 70 -7.69 11.75 -4.99
C HIS A 70 -7.89 10.53 -5.91
N ASP A 71 -7.84 10.73 -7.23
CA ASP A 71 -7.98 9.67 -8.23
C ASP A 71 -6.91 8.58 -8.03
N ARG A 72 -5.65 8.96 -7.87
CA ARG A 72 -4.54 8.02 -7.63
C ARG A 72 -4.71 7.20 -6.35
N LEU A 73 -5.25 7.78 -5.27
CA LEU A 73 -5.50 7.05 -4.02
C LEU A 73 -6.75 6.15 -4.11
N LEU A 74 -7.81 6.61 -4.77
CA LEU A 74 -9.03 5.82 -4.99
C LEU A 74 -8.77 4.63 -5.91
N ALA A 75 -7.79 4.72 -6.80
CA ALA A 75 -7.35 3.64 -7.68
C ALA A 75 -6.69 2.46 -6.94
N LEU A 76 -6.30 2.61 -5.66
CA LEU A 76 -5.72 1.51 -4.88
C LEU A 76 -6.74 0.39 -4.66
N ARG A 77 -7.95 0.75 -4.22
CA ARG A 77 -9.07 -0.16 -3.97
C ARG A 77 -10.36 0.64 -3.74
N LYS A 78 -11.49 0.13 -4.20
CA LYS A 78 -12.81 0.73 -3.92
C LYS A 78 -13.16 0.58 -2.44
N HIS A 79 -13.83 1.58 -1.87
CA HIS A 79 -14.13 1.63 -0.42
C HIS A 79 -14.80 0.36 0.08
N GLU A 80 -15.85 -0.11 -0.60
CA GLU A 80 -16.65 -1.27 -0.25
C GLU A 80 -15.84 -2.59 -0.25
N HIS A 81 -14.63 -2.58 -0.82
CA HIS A 81 -13.70 -3.71 -0.79
C HIS A 81 -12.58 -3.54 0.25
N ILE A 82 -12.40 -2.36 0.84
CA ILE A 82 -11.36 -2.11 1.86
C ILE A 82 -11.88 -2.60 3.22
N GLU A 83 -11.19 -3.61 3.74
CA GLU A 83 -11.38 -4.18 5.07
C GLU A 83 -10.15 -3.91 5.97
N PRO A 84 -10.26 -4.09 7.30
CA PRO A 84 -9.16 -3.81 8.24
C PRO A 84 -7.85 -4.55 7.96
N ASP A 85 -7.88 -5.67 7.25
CA ASP A 85 -6.69 -6.44 6.87
C ASP A 85 -6.27 -6.27 5.40
N THR A 86 -6.88 -5.32 4.67
CA THR A 86 -6.50 -4.98 3.30
C THR A 86 -5.07 -4.44 3.25
N PHE A 87 -4.81 -3.30 3.91
CA PHE A 87 -3.47 -2.71 3.98
C PHE A 87 -2.75 -3.21 5.23
N SER A 88 -1.50 -3.61 5.10
CA SER A 88 -0.73 -4.19 6.20
C SER A 88 -0.37 -3.14 7.26
N VAL A 89 -0.80 -3.38 8.50
CA VAL A 89 -0.35 -2.63 9.68
C VAL A 89 0.98 -3.15 10.24
N LEU A 90 1.50 -4.27 9.72
CA LEU A 90 2.76 -4.86 10.18
C LEU A 90 3.90 -4.56 9.21
N HIS A 91 3.67 -4.68 7.92
CA HIS A 91 4.74 -4.71 6.92
C HIS A 91 4.80 -3.41 6.13
N TYR A 92 6.03 -2.93 5.90
CA TYR A 92 6.36 -1.81 5.02
C TYR A 92 5.67 -0.47 5.35
N ARG A 93 5.09 -0.33 6.54
CA ARG A 93 4.30 0.84 6.94
C ARG A 93 3.16 1.12 5.95
N GLU A 94 2.61 0.08 5.32
CA GLU A 94 1.68 0.21 4.21
C GLU A 94 0.40 0.95 4.62
N ALA A 95 -0.29 0.45 5.65
CA ALA A 95 -1.53 1.07 6.14
C ALA A 95 -1.31 2.50 6.64
N ASP A 96 -0.23 2.74 7.39
CA ASP A 96 0.14 4.07 7.89
C ASP A 96 0.41 5.05 6.74
N SER A 97 1.08 4.59 5.68
CA SER A 97 1.38 5.41 4.50
C SER A 97 0.12 5.79 3.73
N VAL A 98 -0.79 4.83 3.51
CA VAL A 98 -2.09 5.11 2.84
C VAL A 98 -2.92 6.07 3.68
N TYR A 99 -3.03 5.82 4.99
CA TYR A 99 -3.75 6.70 5.91
C TYR A 99 -3.19 8.14 5.91
N ARG A 100 -1.87 8.29 6.01
CA ARG A 100 -1.19 9.59 5.97
C ARG A 100 -1.42 10.34 4.66
N ARG A 101 -1.32 9.65 3.51
CA ARG A 101 -1.56 10.27 2.18
C ARG A 101 -2.98 10.82 2.05
N TRP A 102 -3.98 10.11 2.57
CA TRP A 102 -5.35 10.61 2.66
C TRP A 102 -5.47 11.80 3.62
N LYS A 103 -4.78 11.77 4.77
CA LYS A 103 -4.78 12.89 5.72
C LYS A 103 -4.18 14.16 5.12
N GLU A 104 -3.05 14.05 4.45
CA GLU A 104 -2.39 15.17 3.76
C GLU A 104 -3.30 15.75 2.68
N LEU A 105 -3.97 14.91 1.91
CA LEU A 105 -4.92 15.36 0.90
C LEU A 105 -6.15 16.05 1.51
N LEU A 106 -6.64 15.57 2.65
CA LEU A 106 -7.70 16.23 3.40
C LEU A 106 -7.25 17.60 3.91
N ASP A 107 -6.05 17.72 4.44
CA ASP A 107 -5.50 19.00 4.92
C ASP A 107 -5.46 20.04 3.79
N ASP A 108 -5.02 19.63 2.60
CA ASP A 108 -5.03 20.50 1.42
C ASP A 108 -6.46 20.92 1.05
N ALA A 109 -7.42 19.98 1.06
CA ALA A 109 -8.82 20.26 0.74
C ALA A 109 -9.52 21.17 1.77
N GLU A 110 -9.24 21.00 3.07
CA GLU A 110 -9.77 21.86 4.14
C GLU A 110 -9.17 23.27 4.06
N ASN A 111 -7.87 23.39 3.78
CA ASN A 111 -7.18 24.65 3.58
C ASN A 111 -7.72 25.42 2.36
N LEU A 112 -8.04 24.72 1.27
CA LEU A 112 -8.72 25.29 0.11
C LEU A 112 -10.13 25.77 0.49
N GLN A 113 -10.94 24.92 1.13
CA GLN A 113 -12.31 25.24 1.51
C GLN A 113 -12.40 26.47 2.42
N ALA A 114 -11.42 26.66 3.31
CA ALA A 114 -11.35 27.81 4.22
C ALA A 114 -11.07 29.15 3.51
N ARG A 115 -10.43 29.13 2.34
CA ARG A 115 -9.99 30.34 1.62
C ARG A 115 -10.84 30.68 0.40
N ILE A 116 -11.66 29.75 -0.08
CA ILE A 116 -12.49 29.95 -1.26
C ILE A 116 -13.63 30.95 -0.99
N SER A 117 -14.13 31.62 -2.04
CA SER A 117 -15.22 32.59 -1.90
C SER A 117 -16.51 31.94 -1.43
N GLU A 118 -17.37 32.67 -0.72
CA GLU A 118 -18.66 32.15 -0.23
C GLU A 118 -19.51 31.56 -1.37
N GLU A 119 -19.47 32.19 -2.55
CA GLU A 119 -20.21 31.74 -3.74
C GLU A 119 -19.73 30.37 -4.25
N GLN A 120 -18.43 30.08 -4.11
CA GLN A 120 -17.81 28.85 -4.58
C GLN A 120 -17.80 27.74 -3.51
N LYS A 121 -18.02 28.06 -2.22
CA LYS A 121 -17.92 27.10 -1.11
C LYS A 121 -18.78 25.85 -1.29
N ALA A 122 -20.00 25.98 -1.78
CA ALA A 122 -20.88 24.83 -2.00
C ALA A 122 -20.40 23.93 -3.17
N ALA A 123 -19.77 24.52 -4.18
CA ALA A 123 -19.16 23.77 -5.29
C ALA A 123 -17.86 23.08 -4.84
N SER A 124 -16.99 23.79 -4.14
CA SER A 124 -15.76 23.22 -3.56
C SER A 124 -16.07 22.12 -2.57
N PHE A 125 -17.09 22.29 -1.72
CA PHE A 125 -17.49 21.26 -0.78
C PHE A 125 -17.88 19.98 -1.51
N GLN A 126 -18.81 20.05 -2.46
CA GLN A 126 -19.34 18.84 -3.10
C GLN A 126 -18.34 18.17 -4.05
N LEU A 127 -17.45 18.94 -4.71
CA LEU A 127 -16.54 18.45 -5.75
C LEU A 127 -15.13 18.15 -5.24
N VAL A 128 -14.71 18.74 -4.12
CA VAL A 128 -13.32 18.67 -3.63
C VAL A 128 -13.25 18.14 -2.20
N LEU A 129 -13.84 18.88 -1.25
CA LEU A 129 -13.71 18.55 0.17
C LEU A 129 -14.44 17.27 0.55
N HIS A 130 -15.73 17.16 0.21
CA HIS A 130 -16.56 16.00 0.56
C HIS A 130 -15.95 14.66 0.09
N PRO A 131 -15.67 14.44 -1.21
CA PRO A 131 -15.12 13.15 -1.65
C PRO A 131 -13.80 12.82 -0.97
N THR A 132 -12.92 13.80 -0.77
CA THR A 132 -11.63 13.63 -0.07
C THR A 132 -11.83 13.27 1.39
N LYS A 133 -12.70 14.01 2.10
CA LYS A 133 -12.98 13.81 3.53
C LYS A 133 -13.68 12.48 3.79
N ALA A 134 -14.64 12.10 2.95
CA ALA A 134 -15.30 10.79 3.02
C ALA A 134 -14.29 9.65 2.86
N SER A 135 -13.40 9.74 1.86
CA SER A 135 -12.38 8.72 1.61
C SER A 135 -11.36 8.61 2.75
N TYR A 136 -10.96 9.76 3.32
CA TYR A 136 -10.12 9.78 4.51
C TYR A 136 -10.82 9.15 5.73
N ILE A 137 -12.07 9.51 6.00
CA ILE A 137 -12.86 8.96 7.12
C ILE A 137 -13.00 7.44 6.95
N TYR A 138 -13.31 6.96 5.76
CA TYR A 138 -13.39 5.53 5.46
C TYR A 138 -12.10 4.80 5.79
N ASN A 139 -10.98 5.30 5.29
CA ASN A 139 -9.66 4.70 5.56
C ASN A 139 -9.29 4.82 7.04
N LYS A 140 -9.70 5.89 7.74
CA LYS A 140 -9.49 6.06 9.19
C LYS A 140 -10.26 5.01 9.99
N VAL A 141 -11.51 4.71 9.63
CA VAL A 141 -12.30 3.62 10.25
C VAL A 141 -11.56 2.29 10.10
N ARG A 142 -11.17 1.93 8.88
CA ARG A 142 -10.51 0.63 8.61
C ARG A 142 -9.12 0.52 9.24
N TRP A 143 -8.31 1.57 9.16
CA TRP A 143 -6.99 1.65 9.80
C TRP A 143 -7.08 1.53 11.32
N SER A 144 -8.04 2.22 11.95
CA SER A 144 -8.22 2.14 13.40
C SER A 144 -8.77 0.79 13.87
N GLN A 145 -9.65 0.13 13.11
CA GLN A 145 -10.07 -1.26 13.37
C GLN A 145 -8.88 -2.23 13.32
N ALA A 146 -7.99 -2.06 12.33
CA ALA A 146 -6.81 -2.90 12.16
C ALA A 146 -5.85 -2.79 13.35
N LEU A 147 -5.53 -1.55 13.75
CA LEU A 147 -4.68 -1.27 14.90
C LEU A 147 -5.33 -1.68 16.22
N ASN A 148 -6.63 -1.45 16.39
CA ASN A 148 -7.38 -1.93 17.54
C ASN A 148 -7.22 -3.45 17.72
N LYS A 149 -7.42 -4.23 16.65
CA LYS A 149 -7.29 -5.69 16.68
C LYS A 149 -5.86 -6.12 17.02
N LEU A 150 -4.86 -5.53 16.37
CA LEU A 150 -3.43 -5.80 16.63
C LEU A 150 -3.06 -5.50 18.09
N TYR A 151 -3.37 -4.29 18.56
CA TYR A 151 -2.99 -3.81 19.88
C TYR A 151 -3.74 -4.56 20.99
N ALA A 152 -5.01 -4.95 20.75
CA ALA A 152 -5.75 -5.78 21.70
C ALA A 152 -5.12 -7.15 21.88
N ARG A 153 -4.62 -7.79 20.81
CA ARG A 153 -3.88 -9.07 20.91
C ARG A 153 -2.60 -8.90 21.71
N GLN A 154 -1.88 -7.79 21.52
CA GLN A 154 -0.68 -7.45 22.28
C GLN A 154 -0.95 -6.94 23.72
N ARG A 155 -2.24 -6.83 24.10
CA ARG A 155 -2.72 -6.32 25.40
C ARG A 155 -2.31 -4.88 25.70
N ARG A 156 -2.10 -4.05 24.67
CA ARG A 156 -1.80 -2.64 24.84
C ARG A 156 -3.05 -1.90 25.33
N ASN A 157 -2.88 -0.97 26.28
CA ASN A 157 -3.98 -0.09 26.69
C ASN A 157 -4.50 0.79 25.55
N SER A 158 -3.61 1.17 24.62
CA SER A 158 -3.93 1.95 23.41
C SER A 158 -4.97 1.29 22.51
N ALA A 159 -5.18 -0.04 22.61
CA ALA A 159 -6.23 -0.74 21.88
C ALA A 159 -7.61 -0.09 22.06
N ASN A 160 -7.97 0.30 23.30
CA ASN A 160 -9.25 0.93 23.58
C ASN A 160 -9.35 2.34 22.98
N THR A 161 -8.23 3.05 22.85
CA THR A 161 -8.17 4.35 22.16
C THR A 161 -8.50 4.17 20.68
N TYR A 162 -7.92 3.16 20.02
CA TYR A 162 -8.21 2.87 18.62
C TYR A 162 -9.65 2.36 18.40
N ALA A 163 -10.25 1.66 19.37
CA ALA A 163 -11.67 1.35 19.32
C ALA A 163 -12.53 2.62 19.31
N GLN A 164 -12.18 3.60 20.15
CA GLN A 164 -12.91 4.88 20.20
C GLN A 164 -12.70 5.69 18.92
N ILE A 165 -11.47 5.74 18.38
CA ILE A 165 -11.18 6.41 17.11
C ILE A 165 -12.04 5.83 15.98
N ALA A 166 -12.23 4.51 15.93
CA ALA A 166 -13.09 3.87 14.94
C ALA A 166 -14.56 4.29 15.09
N LEU A 167 -15.08 4.33 16.32
CA LEU A 167 -16.46 4.77 16.61
C LEU A 167 -16.65 6.25 16.26
N ASP A 168 -15.72 7.11 16.64
CA ASP A 168 -15.78 8.54 16.36
C ASP A 168 -15.68 8.83 14.85
N ALA A 169 -14.82 8.09 14.13
CA ALA A 169 -14.70 8.21 12.68
C ALA A 169 -15.98 7.71 11.97
N PHE A 170 -16.59 6.63 12.46
CA PHE A 170 -17.84 6.12 11.92
C PHE A 170 -19.01 7.11 12.13
N ASP A 171 -19.05 7.82 13.25
CA ASP A 171 -20.05 8.88 13.49
C ASP A 171 -19.78 10.14 12.63
N GLN A 172 -18.50 10.48 12.42
CA GLN A 172 -18.08 11.56 11.51
C GLN A 172 -18.50 11.31 10.06
N ASP A 173 -18.53 10.05 9.63
CA ASP A 173 -18.98 9.65 8.30
C ASP A 173 -20.43 10.06 8.05
N PHE A 174 -21.35 9.69 8.96
CA PHE A 174 -22.75 10.07 8.85
C PHE A 174 -22.98 11.57 9.02
N THR A 175 -22.22 12.22 9.92
CA THR A 175 -22.22 13.69 10.06
C THR A 175 -21.88 14.38 8.74
N LEU A 176 -20.92 13.85 7.98
CA LEU A 176 -20.53 14.37 6.67
C LEU A 176 -21.66 14.20 5.64
N SER A 177 -22.39 13.07 5.68
CA SER A 177 -23.58 12.86 4.85
C SER A 177 -24.68 13.87 5.16
N GLU A 178 -24.94 14.16 6.44
CA GLU A 178 -25.91 15.18 6.86
C GLU A 178 -25.51 16.58 6.36
N GLU A 179 -24.23 16.93 6.48
CA GLU A 179 -23.70 18.20 5.96
C GLU A 179 -23.94 18.32 4.46
N TYR A 180 -23.61 17.28 3.67
CA TYR A 180 -23.84 17.26 2.23
C TYR A 180 -25.32 17.43 1.87
N HIS A 181 -26.21 16.70 2.56
CA HIS A 181 -27.65 16.76 2.32
C HIS A 181 -28.29 18.08 2.75
N SER A 182 -27.63 18.88 3.60
CA SER A 182 -28.10 20.20 4.02
C SER A 182 -27.70 21.34 3.06
N LEU A 183 -26.73 21.11 2.17
CA LEU A 183 -26.19 22.14 1.29
C LEU A 183 -27.27 22.80 0.44
N LEU A 184 -27.22 24.13 0.35
CA LEU A 184 -28.08 24.95 -0.50
C LEU A 184 -29.57 24.64 -0.30
N ASP A 185 -30.04 24.70 0.95
CA ASP A 185 -31.41 24.39 1.35
C ASP A 185 -31.86 22.98 0.93
N GLY A 186 -30.93 22.02 0.98
CA GLY A 186 -31.20 20.62 0.66
C GLY A 186 -31.24 20.30 -0.84
N LYS A 187 -30.59 21.10 -1.68
CA LYS A 187 -30.52 20.89 -3.14
C LYS A 187 -30.13 19.47 -3.55
N TRP A 188 -29.23 18.85 -2.79
CA TRP A 188 -28.68 17.52 -3.05
C TRP A 188 -29.10 16.47 -2.03
N ASN A 189 -30.17 16.73 -1.28
CA ASN A 189 -30.70 15.76 -0.34
C ASN A 189 -30.97 14.42 -1.05
N HIS A 190 -30.68 13.32 -0.36
CA HIS A 190 -30.83 11.94 -0.81
C HIS A 190 -29.78 11.37 -1.78
N ILE A 191 -28.95 12.19 -2.42
CA ILE A 191 -28.08 11.68 -3.50
C ILE A 191 -26.92 10.81 -3.01
N LEU A 192 -26.52 10.91 -1.74
CA LEU A 192 -25.44 10.13 -1.14
C LEU A 192 -25.95 9.28 0.06
N MET A 193 -27.11 8.64 -0.08
CA MET A 193 -27.67 7.77 0.97
C MET A 193 -27.21 6.31 0.90
N GLN A 194 -26.30 5.97 -0.02
CA GLN A 194 -25.89 4.58 -0.23
C GLN A 194 -25.07 4.07 0.97
N PRO A 195 -25.51 2.98 1.64
CA PRO A 195 -24.68 2.29 2.63
C PRO A 195 -23.40 1.72 1.99
N HIS A 196 -22.29 1.92 2.67
CA HIS A 196 -20.93 1.62 2.19
C HIS A 196 -20.04 0.92 3.24
N TYR A 197 -20.55 0.64 4.43
CA TYR A 197 -19.96 -0.26 5.43
C TYR A 197 -20.85 -1.49 5.68
N GLY A 198 -20.22 -2.64 5.92
CA GLY A 198 -20.94 -3.88 6.25
C GLY A 198 -21.24 -4.77 5.05
N TYR A 199 -20.46 -4.63 3.96
CA TYR A 199 -20.40 -5.68 2.94
C TYR A 199 -19.74 -6.92 3.56
N GLU A 200 -20.37 -8.09 3.38
CA GLU A 200 -19.85 -9.38 3.86
C GLU A 200 -19.52 -10.28 2.64
N ASP A 201 -19.74 -11.59 2.74
CA ASP A 201 -19.42 -12.59 1.72
C ASP A 201 -20.35 -12.53 0.48
N THR A 202 -20.99 -11.39 0.22
CA THR A 202 -21.97 -11.21 -0.85
C THR A 202 -21.84 -9.85 -1.53
N TRP A 203 -22.28 -9.77 -2.79
CA TRP A 203 -22.29 -8.53 -3.57
C TRP A 203 -23.46 -7.61 -3.22
N HIS A 204 -24.43 -8.09 -2.43
CA HIS A 204 -25.60 -7.30 -2.04
C HIS A 204 -25.19 -6.16 -1.11
N ALA A 205 -25.66 -4.96 -1.44
CA ALA A 205 -25.47 -3.80 -0.57
C ALA A 205 -26.19 -4.00 0.79
N PRO A 206 -25.58 -3.55 1.90
CA PRO A 206 -26.24 -3.56 3.20
C PRO A 206 -27.40 -2.56 3.22
N SER A 207 -28.40 -2.80 4.06
CA SER A 207 -29.54 -1.89 4.22
C SER A 207 -29.23 -0.70 5.16
N ARG A 208 -28.12 -0.77 5.89
CA ARG A 208 -27.61 0.27 6.80
C ARG A 208 -26.14 0.00 7.09
N ASP A 209 -25.36 1.06 7.25
CA ASP A 209 -23.95 0.96 7.62
C ASP A 209 -23.75 0.29 8.98
N MET A 210 -22.74 -0.58 9.04
CA MET A 210 -22.29 -1.22 10.27
C MET A 210 -20.77 -1.44 10.27
N ILE A 211 -20.14 -1.21 11.43
CA ILE A 211 -18.77 -1.65 11.70
C ILE A 211 -18.78 -2.75 12.76
N GLY A 212 -17.86 -3.71 12.64
CA GLY A 212 -17.72 -4.84 13.56
C GLY A 212 -16.28 -5.03 14.06
N GLY A 213 -16.07 -6.06 14.88
CA GLY A 213 -14.74 -6.55 15.23
C GLY A 213 -13.92 -5.72 16.21
N LEU A 214 -14.52 -4.75 16.91
CA LEU A 214 -13.82 -3.95 17.92
C LEU A 214 -13.48 -4.78 19.16
N CYS A 215 -12.25 -4.62 19.64
CA CYS A 215 -11.67 -5.31 20.78
C CYS A 215 -11.41 -4.33 21.94
N PHE A 216 -11.59 -4.79 23.19
CA PHE A 216 -11.30 -4.02 24.38
C PHE A 216 -10.41 -4.81 25.35
N VAL A 217 -9.48 -4.12 26.02
CA VAL A 217 -8.69 -4.63 27.14
C VAL A 217 -9.18 -4.05 28.47
N GLN A 218 -9.02 -4.79 29.57
CA GLN A 218 -9.41 -4.34 30.91
C GLN A 218 -8.38 -3.35 31.48
N LYS A 219 -8.63 -2.05 31.32
CA LYS A 219 -7.70 -0.96 31.74
C LYS A 219 -7.45 -0.89 33.25
N ARG A 220 -8.28 -1.54 34.08
CA ARG A 220 -8.14 -1.55 35.56
C ARG A 220 -7.37 -2.76 36.09
N GLN A 221 -6.99 -3.68 35.21
CA GLN A 221 -6.33 -4.92 35.56
C GLN A 221 -4.85 -4.81 35.23
N ASN A 222 -3.98 -5.12 36.20
CA ASN A 222 -2.56 -5.29 35.93
C ASN A 222 -2.33 -6.47 35.01
N SER A 223 -1.30 -6.35 34.16
CA SER A 223 -0.77 -7.49 33.42
C SER A 223 -0.27 -8.58 34.38
N ASN A 224 -0.13 -9.79 33.86
CA ASN A 224 0.46 -10.91 34.60
C ASN A 224 1.87 -10.52 35.10
N PRO A 225 2.22 -10.76 36.38
CA PRO A 225 3.54 -10.38 36.93
C PRO A 225 4.73 -10.89 36.11
N ILE A 226 4.64 -12.07 35.48
CA ILE A 226 5.74 -12.60 34.67
C ILE A 226 5.93 -11.82 33.36
N VAL A 227 4.85 -11.29 32.78
CA VAL A 227 4.84 -10.51 31.53
C VAL A 227 5.17 -9.03 31.78
N GLY A 228 5.06 -8.57 33.03
CA GLY A 228 5.26 -7.17 33.40
C GLY A 228 4.21 -6.22 32.85
N GLN A 229 4.36 -4.96 33.23
CA GLN A 229 3.46 -3.88 32.81
C GLN A 229 3.96 -3.17 31.55
N MET A 230 5.27 -3.17 31.28
CA MET A 230 5.86 -2.68 30.04
C MET A 230 5.75 -3.74 28.94
N GLY A 231 5.29 -3.34 27.77
CA GLY A 231 5.36 -4.16 26.57
C GLY A 231 6.28 -3.54 25.53
N VAL A 232 6.95 -4.40 24.77
CA VAL A 232 7.73 -4.04 23.57
C VAL A 232 7.19 -4.85 22.40
N ALA A 233 7.04 -4.21 21.25
CA ALA A 233 6.70 -4.86 19.99
C ALA A 233 7.53 -4.24 18.86
N VAL A 234 7.94 -5.05 17.89
CA VAL A 234 8.81 -4.61 16.80
C VAL A 234 8.02 -4.48 15.50
N GLU A 235 8.50 -3.60 14.60
CA GLU A 235 7.99 -3.50 13.23
C GLU A 235 7.97 -4.89 12.56
N GLY A 236 6.89 -5.19 11.83
CA GLY A 236 6.79 -6.41 11.04
C GLY A 236 6.36 -7.65 11.80
N HIS A 237 6.10 -7.59 13.11
CA HIS A 237 5.74 -8.78 13.88
C HIS A 237 4.64 -8.52 14.93
N GLU A 238 3.61 -9.39 14.97
CA GLU A 238 2.52 -9.29 15.96
C GLU A 238 3.00 -9.66 17.38
N GLY A 239 3.95 -10.58 17.45
CA GLY A 239 4.45 -11.29 18.63
C GLY A 239 4.27 -12.79 18.40
N VAL A 240 5.07 -13.66 19.03
CA VAL A 240 4.95 -15.12 18.80
C VAL A 240 3.66 -15.66 19.44
N ARG A 241 3.39 -15.22 20.67
CA ARG A 241 2.16 -15.51 21.42
C ARG A 241 1.67 -14.23 22.12
N PRO A 242 1.29 -13.19 21.35
CA PRO A 242 1.02 -11.88 21.92
C PRO A 242 -0.14 -11.99 22.92
N GLY A 243 0.10 -11.48 24.13
CA GLY A 243 -0.90 -11.46 25.19
C GLY A 243 -1.28 -12.81 25.78
N ARG A 244 -0.50 -13.88 25.51
CA ARG A 244 -0.68 -15.21 26.09
C ARG A 244 0.61 -15.63 26.77
N ILE A 245 0.48 -16.27 27.93
CA ILE A 245 1.63 -16.73 28.70
C ILE A 245 1.37 -18.10 29.36
N ASN A 246 2.41 -18.92 29.48
CA ASN A 246 2.55 -20.06 30.36
C ASN A 246 3.66 -19.79 31.39
N GLU A 247 3.26 -19.35 32.59
CA GLU A 247 4.13 -18.93 33.70
C GLU A 247 5.23 -19.93 34.05
N GLU A 248 4.96 -21.23 33.90
CA GLU A 248 5.90 -22.30 34.28
C GLU A 248 7.00 -22.56 33.25
N SER A 249 6.82 -22.10 32.00
CA SER A 249 7.72 -22.47 30.89
C SER A 249 8.31 -21.29 30.13
N GLU A 250 7.70 -20.11 30.21
CA GLU A 250 8.08 -18.96 29.40
C GLU A 250 8.92 -17.97 30.20
N ARG A 251 10.12 -17.68 29.68
CA ARG A 251 10.99 -16.64 30.21
C ARG A 251 10.81 -15.40 29.35
N THR A 252 9.97 -14.49 29.84
CA THR A 252 9.53 -13.29 29.12
C THR A 252 10.46 -12.10 29.28
N HIS A 253 11.26 -12.02 30.35
CA HIS A 253 12.13 -10.87 30.58
C HIS A 253 13.61 -11.27 30.74
N PRO A 254 14.47 -10.98 29.74
CA PRO A 254 14.06 -10.70 28.36
C PRO A 254 13.41 -11.95 27.73
N SER A 255 12.71 -11.77 26.62
CA SER A 255 12.14 -12.85 25.82
C SER A 255 13.25 -13.80 25.38
N ARG A 256 13.05 -15.11 25.57
CA ARG A 256 14.05 -16.15 25.21
C ARG A 256 13.44 -17.25 24.37
N ARG A 257 14.32 -18.05 23.76
CA ARG A 257 13.96 -19.26 23.02
C ARG A 257 12.99 -18.92 21.87
N ASP A 258 11.84 -19.57 21.83
CA ASP A 258 10.83 -19.42 20.81
C ASP A 258 10.08 -18.09 20.88
N LEU A 259 10.32 -17.23 21.89
CA LEU A 259 9.76 -15.88 21.95
C LEU A 259 10.62 -14.82 21.24
N VAL A 260 11.92 -15.08 21.03
CA VAL A 260 12.88 -14.14 20.41
C VAL A 260 12.43 -13.65 19.02
N PRO A 261 11.88 -14.51 18.12
CA PRO A 261 11.38 -14.04 16.83
C PRO A 261 10.35 -12.91 16.95
N GLY A 262 9.60 -12.87 18.06
CA GLY A 262 8.61 -11.84 18.35
C GLY A 262 9.17 -10.44 18.54
N LEU A 263 10.48 -10.33 18.83
CA LEU A 263 11.22 -9.10 19.03
C LEU A 263 12.42 -8.97 18.08
N THR A 264 12.47 -9.82 17.05
CA THR A 264 13.49 -9.74 16.01
C THR A 264 12.95 -8.89 14.87
N LEU A 265 13.58 -7.74 14.66
CA LEU A 265 13.32 -6.91 13.50
C LEU A 265 13.78 -7.62 12.23
N ARG A 266 13.17 -7.25 11.11
CA ARG A 266 13.75 -7.58 9.81
C ARG A 266 15.15 -6.96 9.71
N PRO A 267 16.08 -7.59 8.96
CA PRO A 267 17.42 -7.06 8.81
C PRO A 267 17.42 -5.59 8.37
N MET A 268 18.51 -4.88 8.71
CA MET A 268 18.83 -3.60 8.08
C MET A 268 20.15 -3.74 7.31
N SER A 269 20.20 -3.11 6.15
CA SER A 269 21.39 -3.01 5.31
C SER A 269 21.50 -1.62 4.69
N ARG A 270 22.64 -1.32 4.07
CA ARG A 270 22.87 -0.07 3.33
C ARG A 270 21.83 0.19 2.24
N TYR A 271 21.19 -0.87 1.75
CA TYR A 271 20.23 -0.86 0.66
C TYR A 271 18.78 -1.04 1.14
N GLY A 272 18.60 -1.23 2.46
CA GLY A 272 17.30 -1.39 3.11
C GLY A 272 16.62 -0.07 3.45
N PRO A 273 15.51 -0.10 4.21
CA PRO A 273 14.80 1.10 4.61
C PRO A 273 15.66 2.01 5.51
N PRO A 274 15.41 3.33 5.50
CA PRO A 274 16.21 4.31 6.24
C PRO A 274 16.10 4.15 7.76
N ALA A 275 15.00 3.59 8.24
CA ALA A 275 14.79 3.31 9.65
C ALA A 275 13.84 2.12 9.85
N ARG A 276 14.01 1.46 10.99
CA ARG A 276 13.07 0.49 11.57
C ARG A 276 12.52 1.03 12.87
N TYR A 277 11.43 0.48 13.39
CA TYR A 277 10.95 0.91 14.70
C TYR A 277 10.57 -0.25 15.62
N PHE A 278 10.54 0.07 16.92
CA PHE A 278 9.81 -0.70 17.92
C PHE A 278 8.91 0.24 18.73
N ASP A 279 7.81 -0.28 19.22
CA ASP A 279 6.90 0.42 20.12
C ASP A 279 7.09 -0.07 21.55
N ILE A 280 7.08 0.86 22.49
CA ILE A 280 7.02 0.62 23.94
C ILE A 280 5.64 1.06 24.41
N PHE A 281 4.94 0.21 25.13
CA PHE A 281 3.54 0.43 25.49
C PHE A 281 3.20 -0.05 26.89
N THR A 282 2.02 0.37 27.38
CA THR A 282 1.52 -0.01 28.70
C THR A 282 0.57 -1.21 28.61
N ARG A 283 0.74 -2.15 29.53
CA ARG A 283 -0.19 -3.23 29.87
C ARG A 283 -0.59 -3.04 31.34
N GLY A 284 -1.83 -2.65 31.60
CA GLY A 284 -2.35 -2.46 32.97
C GLY A 284 -2.31 -1.02 33.48
N VAL A 285 -2.27 -0.81 34.81
CA VAL A 285 -2.52 0.52 35.43
C VAL A 285 -1.26 1.28 35.85
N ALA A 286 -0.08 0.70 35.65
CA ALA A 286 1.16 1.33 36.07
C ALA A 286 1.62 2.41 35.09
N LYS A 287 2.07 3.55 35.62
CA LYS A 287 2.96 4.48 34.90
C LYS A 287 4.30 3.78 34.70
N ILE A 288 4.92 3.96 33.53
CA ILE A 288 6.20 3.33 33.18
C ILE A 288 7.22 4.40 32.82
N ASN A 289 8.37 4.40 33.51
CA ASN A 289 9.49 5.26 33.21
C ASN A 289 10.56 4.41 32.51
N TRP A 290 10.64 4.51 31.18
CA TRP A 290 11.45 3.62 30.37
C TRP A 290 12.73 4.30 29.86
N SER A 291 13.72 3.49 29.55
CA SER A 291 14.94 3.88 28.82
C SER A 291 15.32 2.80 27.82
N ALA A 292 15.92 3.20 26.71
CA ALA A 292 16.42 2.33 25.66
C ALA A 292 17.85 2.70 25.26
N SER A 293 18.70 1.70 25.02
CA SER A 293 20.10 1.91 24.65
C SER A 293 20.63 0.80 23.74
N ALA A 294 21.54 1.16 22.84
CA ALA A 294 22.32 0.23 22.03
C ALA A 294 23.81 0.41 22.36
N LEU A 295 24.60 -0.67 22.30
CA LEU A 295 26.05 -0.61 22.58
C LEU A 295 26.84 0.03 21.44
N GLN A 296 26.34 -0.10 20.21
CA GLN A 296 27.00 0.32 18.99
C GLN A 296 26.76 1.81 18.74
N PRO A 297 27.80 2.65 18.64
CA PRO A 297 27.66 4.11 18.54
C PRO A 297 27.05 4.57 17.21
N TRP A 298 27.03 3.70 16.20
CA TRP A 298 26.44 3.96 14.89
C TRP A 298 24.95 3.59 14.82
N ILE A 299 24.38 3.02 15.88
CA ILE A 299 22.93 2.87 16.04
C ILE A 299 22.38 4.14 16.67
N LYS A 300 21.43 4.77 15.99
CA LYS A 300 20.76 6.00 16.44
C LYS A 300 19.31 5.72 16.74
N LEU A 301 18.92 5.93 18.00
CA LEU A 301 17.53 5.89 18.46
C LEU A 301 16.94 7.30 18.40
N SER A 302 15.71 7.46 17.91
CA SER A 302 15.02 8.77 17.91
C SER A 302 14.75 9.29 19.31
N GLN A 303 14.64 8.39 20.29
CA GLN A 303 14.49 8.70 21.71
C GLN A 303 15.07 7.57 22.56
N GLY A 304 15.79 7.92 23.62
CA GLY A 304 16.44 6.96 24.53
C GLY A 304 15.74 6.79 25.88
N SER A 305 14.70 7.56 26.16
CA SER A 305 13.92 7.46 27.40
C SER A 305 12.60 8.18 27.29
N GLY A 306 11.63 7.80 28.13
CA GLY A 306 10.34 8.46 28.17
C GLY A 306 9.47 7.99 29.32
N VAL A 307 8.25 8.51 29.34
CA VAL A 307 7.23 8.19 30.35
C VAL A 307 5.96 7.76 29.63
N LEU A 308 5.47 6.58 29.96
CA LEU A 308 4.19 6.08 29.46
C LEU A 308 3.13 6.15 30.55
N LEU A 309 1.96 6.68 30.19
CA LEU A 309 0.78 6.72 31.05
C LEU A 309 -0.29 5.76 30.50
N PRO A 310 -0.91 4.92 31.35
CA PRO A 310 -1.99 4.03 30.92
C PRO A 310 -3.11 4.76 30.19
N GLY A 311 -3.41 4.32 28.97
CA GLY A 311 -4.47 4.88 28.14
C GLY A 311 -4.09 6.14 27.35
N GLN A 312 -2.82 6.56 27.39
CA GLN A 312 -2.24 7.50 26.42
C GLN A 312 -1.53 6.74 25.29
N ASP A 313 -0.92 7.50 24.39
CA ASP A 313 -0.20 6.95 23.23
C ASP A 313 1.01 6.12 23.65
N ASP A 314 1.29 5.10 22.83
CA ASP A 314 2.49 4.29 22.94
C ASP A 314 3.71 5.10 22.46
N ALA A 315 4.92 4.73 22.89
CA ALA A 315 6.16 5.36 22.45
C ALA A 315 6.76 4.56 21.28
N ARG A 316 6.79 5.15 20.09
CA ARG A 316 7.53 4.60 18.94
C ARG A 316 8.98 5.08 18.94
N VAL A 317 9.93 4.16 18.93
CA VAL A 317 11.37 4.45 18.83
C VAL A 317 11.86 4.05 17.45
N GLU A 318 12.27 5.04 16.66
CA GLU A 318 12.88 4.82 15.35
C GLU A 318 14.37 4.50 15.53
N ILE A 319 14.85 3.49 14.83
CA ILE A 319 16.22 3.00 14.79
C ILE A 319 16.78 3.29 13.40
N SER A 320 17.84 4.07 13.35
CA SER A 320 18.60 4.34 12.12
C SER A 320 20.06 3.97 12.30
N VAL A 321 20.74 3.71 11.18
CA VAL A 321 22.12 3.25 11.14
C VAL A 321 22.99 4.28 10.44
N ASP A 322 24.09 4.69 11.09
CA ASP A 322 25.14 5.46 10.44
C ASP A 322 26.04 4.52 9.63
N TRP A 323 25.59 4.25 8.40
CA TRP A 323 26.27 3.32 7.50
C TRP A 323 27.73 3.69 7.23
N GLY A 324 28.15 4.96 7.38
CA GLY A 324 29.54 5.36 7.21
C GLY A 324 30.51 4.72 8.22
N GLN A 325 29.98 4.23 9.35
CA GLN A 325 30.75 3.65 10.44
C GLN A 325 30.64 2.11 10.52
N VAL A 326 29.74 1.51 9.73
CA VAL A 326 29.55 0.05 9.71
C VAL A 326 30.59 -0.58 8.75
N PRO A 327 31.39 -1.57 9.18
CA PRO A 327 32.26 -2.32 8.29
C PRO A 327 31.49 -3.05 7.18
N ASP A 328 32.09 -3.19 5.99
CA ASP A 328 31.42 -3.84 4.85
C ASP A 328 31.21 -5.37 5.06
N ASP A 329 32.00 -5.99 5.95
CA ASP A 329 31.89 -7.40 6.35
C ASP A 329 31.05 -7.61 7.62
N PHE A 330 30.50 -6.54 8.21
CA PHE A 330 29.65 -6.65 9.40
C PHE A 330 28.39 -7.46 9.08
N ASN A 331 28.18 -8.55 9.82
CA ASN A 331 27.02 -9.44 9.65
C ASN A 331 26.68 -10.07 10.99
N GLU A 332 26.20 -9.24 11.92
CA GLU A 332 25.90 -9.64 13.29
C GLU A 332 24.53 -9.09 13.73
N GLU A 333 24.01 -9.69 14.78
CA GLU A 333 22.84 -9.16 15.48
C GLU A 333 23.25 -8.11 16.51
N VAL A 334 22.58 -6.97 16.47
CA VAL A 334 22.68 -5.91 17.45
C VAL A 334 21.51 -6.01 18.43
N LEU A 335 21.81 -5.94 19.73
CA LEU A 335 20.80 -5.89 20.77
C LEU A 335 20.55 -4.45 21.21
N ILE A 336 19.27 -4.09 21.34
CA ILE A 336 18.82 -2.83 21.91
C ILE A 336 18.10 -3.17 23.21
N ASP A 337 18.69 -2.74 24.32
CA ASP A 337 18.16 -2.96 25.66
C ASP A 337 17.04 -1.96 25.92
N VAL A 338 15.90 -2.44 26.40
CA VAL A 338 14.75 -1.63 26.82
C VAL A 338 14.40 -2.00 28.26
N GLN A 339 14.44 -1.03 29.15
CA GLN A 339 14.23 -1.25 30.59
C GLN A 339 13.32 -0.19 31.20
N SER A 340 12.61 -0.54 32.27
CA SER A 340 11.83 0.39 33.08
C SER A 340 12.39 0.52 34.50
N GLN A 341 12.15 1.67 35.13
CA GLN A 341 12.42 1.85 36.57
C GLN A 341 11.55 0.94 37.44
N GLU A 342 10.43 0.47 36.88
CA GLU A 342 9.47 -0.43 37.50
C GLU A 342 9.93 -1.91 37.47
N GLY A 343 11.08 -2.20 36.86
CA GLY A 343 11.72 -3.52 36.89
C GLY A 343 11.46 -4.41 35.68
N ASP A 344 10.80 -3.90 34.64
CA ASP A 344 10.64 -4.61 33.37
C ASP A 344 11.90 -4.46 32.51
N PHE A 345 12.27 -5.53 31.81
CA PHE A 345 13.43 -5.55 30.92
C PHE A 345 13.14 -6.42 29.69
N GLU A 346 13.52 -5.92 28.52
CA GLU A 346 13.34 -6.60 27.26
C GLU A 346 14.48 -6.25 26.28
N GLN A 347 14.69 -7.09 25.27
CA GLN A 347 15.71 -6.89 24.24
C GLN A 347 15.10 -6.93 22.84
N VAL A 348 15.33 -5.87 22.06
CA VAL A 348 15.02 -5.85 20.63
C VAL A 348 16.23 -6.36 19.86
N HIS A 349 16.00 -7.33 18.99
CA HIS A 349 17.01 -7.99 18.19
C HIS A 349 17.02 -7.37 16.78
N LEU A 350 18.15 -6.79 16.38
CA LEU A 350 18.30 -6.12 15.09
C LEU A 350 19.45 -6.76 14.28
N PRO A 351 19.16 -7.65 13.33
CA PRO A 351 20.16 -8.14 12.40
C PRO A 351 20.67 -7.00 11.51
N ILE A 352 21.99 -6.77 11.48
CA ILE A 352 22.62 -5.76 10.63
C ILE A 352 23.54 -6.44 9.62
N ASN A 353 23.43 -6.00 8.37
CA ASN A 353 24.27 -6.45 7.29
C ASN A 353 24.94 -5.25 6.60
N GLY A 354 26.27 -5.14 6.74
CA GLY A 354 27.10 -4.07 6.20
C GLY A 354 27.50 -4.25 4.73
N ARG A 355 27.09 -5.35 4.08
CA ARG A 355 27.49 -5.69 2.70
C ARG A 355 27.29 -4.54 1.73
N ARG A 356 28.19 -4.46 0.75
CA ARG A 356 28.22 -3.45 -0.30
C ARG A 356 28.38 -4.12 -1.66
N VAL A 357 27.66 -3.63 -2.67
CA VAL A 357 27.89 -4.04 -4.06
C VAL A 357 29.21 -3.46 -4.60
N PRO A 358 29.83 -4.08 -5.61
CA PRO A 358 30.98 -3.49 -6.30
C PRO A 358 30.64 -2.10 -6.86
N ASN A 359 31.58 -1.15 -6.79
CA ASN A 359 31.38 0.22 -7.29
C ASN A 359 31.01 0.30 -8.79
N SER A 360 31.35 -0.76 -9.55
CA SER A 360 31.02 -0.90 -10.97
C SER A 360 29.57 -1.30 -11.25
N PHE A 361 28.85 -1.83 -10.25
CA PHE A 361 27.48 -2.25 -10.43
C PHE A 361 26.53 -1.03 -10.52
N LYS A 362 25.55 -1.13 -11.40
CA LYS A 362 24.50 -0.13 -11.62
C LYS A 362 23.17 -0.87 -11.77
N GLY A 363 22.28 -0.71 -10.81
CA GLY A 363 21.03 -1.46 -10.73
C GLY A 363 20.45 -1.50 -9.33
N PHE A 364 19.31 -2.19 -9.17
CA PHE A 364 18.69 -2.34 -7.85
C PHE A 364 19.39 -3.41 -7.03
N VAL A 365 19.48 -3.17 -5.73
CA VAL A 365 20.19 -4.06 -4.81
C VAL A 365 19.20 -4.73 -3.86
N GLU A 366 19.47 -5.98 -3.53
CA GLU A 366 18.69 -6.75 -2.57
C GLU A 366 18.63 -6.06 -1.20
N GLN A 367 17.42 -6.00 -0.65
CA GLN A 367 17.12 -5.62 0.72
C GLN A 367 16.21 -6.69 1.35
N ASP A 368 16.51 -7.06 2.59
CA ASP A 368 15.70 -8.00 3.38
C ASP A 368 15.28 -9.31 2.68
N GLY A 369 16.11 -9.86 1.79
CA GLY A 369 15.80 -11.07 1.03
C GLY A 369 14.92 -10.83 -0.21
N PHE A 370 14.84 -9.61 -0.74
CA PHE A 370 14.16 -9.33 -2.01
C PHE A 370 14.75 -8.12 -2.75
N VAL A 371 14.48 -8.00 -4.05
CA VAL A 371 14.68 -6.79 -4.86
C VAL A 371 13.31 -6.31 -5.33
N SER A 372 13.04 -5.00 -5.31
CA SER A 372 11.78 -4.43 -5.80
C SER A 372 12.06 -3.26 -6.72
N ILE A 373 11.56 -3.32 -7.95
CA ILE A 373 11.92 -2.46 -9.07
C ILE A 373 10.65 -1.84 -9.66
N PRO A 374 10.58 -0.51 -9.85
CA PRO A 374 9.52 0.09 -10.64
C PRO A 374 9.69 -0.33 -12.10
N ALA A 375 8.63 -0.81 -12.73
CA ALA A 375 8.67 -1.25 -14.13
C ALA A 375 9.12 -0.14 -15.09
N THR A 376 8.92 1.11 -14.71
CA THR A 376 9.30 2.30 -15.48
C THR A 376 10.77 2.70 -15.32
N ASP A 377 11.55 2.07 -14.43
CA ASP A 377 12.99 2.30 -14.31
C ASP A 377 13.79 1.45 -15.31
N CYS A 378 13.58 1.74 -16.59
CA CYS A 378 14.36 1.21 -17.68
C CYS A 378 14.54 2.29 -18.76
N PRO A 379 15.52 2.17 -19.66
CA PRO A 379 15.58 3.00 -20.85
C PRO A 379 14.29 2.83 -21.67
N ILE A 380 13.55 3.91 -21.87
CA ILE A 380 12.29 3.89 -22.62
C ILE A 380 12.59 4.21 -24.08
N GLU A 381 12.53 3.19 -24.92
CA GLU A 381 12.67 3.30 -26.37
C GLU A 381 11.40 2.79 -27.06
N THR A 382 11.07 3.34 -28.23
CA THR A 382 9.96 2.88 -29.05
C THR A 382 10.10 1.37 -29.32
N PRO A 383 9.04 0.57 -29.16
CA PRO A 383 7.63 0.94 -28.98
C PRO A 383 7.13 1.07 -27.53
N TYR A 384 8.00 1.04 -26.52
CA TYR A 384 7.56 1.20 -25.13
C TYR A 384 7.14 2.62 -24.79
N LEU A 385 6.15 2.75 -23.89
CA LEU A 385 5.67 3.99 -23.31
C LEU A 385 5.46 3.82 -21.80
N VAL A 386 5.66 4.92 -21.08
CA VAL A 386 5.30 5.02 -19.66
C VAL A 386 3.92 5.67 -19.55
N LEU A 387 3.06 5.09 -18.74
CA LEU A 387 1.78 5.66 -18.32
C LEU A 387 1.93 6.10 -16.85
N PRO A 388 2.26 7.38 -16.56
CA PRO A 388 2.57 7.83 -15.19
C PRO A 388 1.42 7.61 -14.21
N ASP A 389 0.19 7.71 -14.73
CA ASP A 389 -1.04 7.67 -13.94
C ASP A 389 -1.79 6.34 -14.02
N ALA A 390 -1.20 5.31 -14.65
CA ALA A 390 -1.80 3.98 -14.73
C ALA A 390 -1.19 3.01 -13.71
N GLY A 391 -2.03 2.15 -13.13
CA GLY A 391 -1.65 1.22 -12.08
C GLY A 391 -1.77 1.81 -10.67
N ARG A 392 -1.36 1.05 -9.67
CA ARG A 392 -1.60 1.38 -8.25
C ARG A 392 -0.49 2.24 -7.63
N LEU A 393 0.67 2.29 -8.26
CA LEU A 393 1.87 2.92 -7.72
C LEU A 393 2.16 4.26 -8.40
N GLU A 394 2.84 5.16 -7.69
CA GLU A 394 3.18 6.50 -8.20
C GLU A 394 4.20 6.46 -9.35
N SER A 395 4.91 5.34 -9.52
CA SER A 395 5.84 5.12 -10.64
C SER A 395 5.15 4.94 -11.99
N GLY A 396 3.83 4.77 -12.01
CA GLY A 396 3.06 4.44 -13.20
C GLY A 396 3.30 3.01 -13.69
N SER A 397 2.90 2.77 -14.94
CA SER A 397 3.04 1.47 -15.62
C SER A 397 3.80 1.59 -16.93
N LEU A 398 4.55 0.55 -17.28
CA LEU A 398 5.16 0.35 -18.59
C LEU A 398 4.18 -0.40 -19.51
N THR A 399 4.06 0.05 -20.76
CA THR A 399 3.25 -0.60 -21.80
C THR A 399 3.90 -0.43 -23.18
N LEU A 400 3.29 -1.00 -24.23
CA LEU A 400 3.59 -0.69 -25.62
C LEU A 400 2.66 0.41 -26.15
N ALA A 401 3.13 1.18 -27.13
CA ALA A 401 2.31 2.12 -27.86
C ALA A 401 1.08 1.43 -28.48
N PRO A 402 -0.13 2.02 -28.40
CA PRO A 402 -1.31 1.44 -29.02
C PRO A 402 -1.10 1.20 -30.53
N GLY A 403 -1.46 0.00 -30.99
CA GLY A 403 -1.26 -0.40 -32.40
C GLY A 403 0.13 -0.92 -32.73
N THR A 404 1.00 -1.14 -31.74
CA THR A 404 2.26 -1.89 -31.92
C THR A 404 1.93 -3.35 -32.28
N ASP A 405 2.54 -3.85 -33.35
CA ASP A 405 2.46 -5.27 -33.70
C ASP A 405 3.26 -6.09 -32.69
N SER A 406 2.58 -7.05 -32.07
CA SER A 406 3.14 -7.91 -31.03
C SER A 406 3.92 -9.08 -31.64
N ASP A 407 5.13 -8.81 -32.13
CA ASP A 407 6.02 -9.83 -32.66
C ASP A 407 7.42 -9.78 -32.03
N ASP A 408 8.33 -10.62 -32.54
CA ASP A 408 9.69 -10.72 -32.03
C ASP A 408 10.55 -9.46 -32.27
N SER A 409 10.05 -8.45 -33.01
CA SER A 409 10.75 -7.19 -33.23
C SER A 409 10.70 -6.24 -32.04
N VAL A 410 9.75 -6.42 -31.11
CA VAL A 410 9.69 -5.66 -29.86
C VAL A 410 10.96 -5.97 -29.04
N PRO A 411 11.75 -4.97 -28.64
CA PRO A 411 12.97 -5.22 -27.88
C PRO A 411 12.65 -5.65 -26.44
N TYR A 412 13.63 -6.30 -25.80
CA TYR A 412 13.60 -6.50 -24.35
C TYR A 412 13.92 -5.18 -23.63
N VAL A 413 13.21 -4.92 -22.54
CA VAL A 413 13.65 -3.97 -21.51
C VAL A 413 14.49 -4.71 -20.47
N HIS A 414 15.43 -3.98 -19.88
CA HIS A 414 16.49 -4.55 -19.06
C HIS A 414 16.46 -3.98 -17.65
N TYR A 415 16.46 -4.86 -16.65
CA TYR A 415 16.49 -4.51 -15.24
C TYR A 415 17.67 -5.19 -14.55
N PRO A 416 18.83 -4.52 -14.44
CA PRO A 416 19.96 -5.03 -13.68
C PRO A 416 19.64 -5.04 -12.18
N PHE A 417 19.94 -6.15 -11.51
CA PHE A 417 19.79 -6.29 -10.07
C PHE A 417 20.95 -7.07 -9.43
N TYR A 418 21.14 -6.92 -8.12
CA TYR A 418 22.19 -7.60 -7.36
C TYR A 418 21.62 -8.36 -6.18
N LEU A 419 21.99 -9.64 -6.07
CA LEU A 419 21.62 -10.52 -4.95
C LEU A 419 22.81 -10.81 -4.04
N PHE A 420 22.55 -10.79 -2.74
CA PHE A 420 23.43 -11.25 -1.66
C PHE A 420 22.98 -12.59 -1.08
N THR A 421 21.70 -12.92 -1.17
CA THR A 421 21.12 -14.15 -0.61
C THR A 421 21.51 -15.34 -1.47
N GLU A 422 22.01 -16.37 -0.81
CA GLU A 422 22.23 -17.68 -1.42
C GLU A 422 20.94 -18.50 -1.27
N THR A 423 20.18 -18.63 -2.35
CA THR A 423 18.93 -19.41 -2.38
C THR A 423 18.84 -20.19 -3.69
N SER A 424 18.34 -21.43 -3.66
CA SER A 424 18.01 -22.16 -4.89
C SER A 424 16.59 -21.90 -5.38
N ASN A 425 15.78 -21.18 -4.59
CA ASN A 425 14.34 -21.02 -4.78
C ASN A 425 13.98 -19.53 -4.70
N ALA A 426 14.40 -18.75 -5.70
CA ALA A 426 13.94 -17.39 -5.86
C ALA A 426 12.63 -17.37 -6.66
N THR A 427 11.84 -16.32 -6.53
CA THR A 427 10.60 -16.12 -7.29
C THR A 427 10.60 -14.73 -7.91
N LEU A 428 10.43 -14.66 -9.23
CA LEU A 428 10.10 -13.42 -9.91
C LEU A 428 8.60 -13.17 -9.79
N VAL A 429 8.22 -12.03 -9.21
CA VAL A 429 6.84 -11.58 -9.08
C VAL A 429 6.65 -10.33 -9.93
N LEU A 430 5.77 -10.43 -10.92
CA LEU A 430 5.38 -9.33 -11.80
C LEU A 430 3.98 -8.85 -11.45
N TYR A 431 3.82 -7.55 -11.30
CA TYR A 431 2.55 -6.90 -11.01
C TYR A 431 2.10 -6.14 -12.26
N PHE A 432 0.96 -6.52 -12.83
CA PHE A 432 0.35 -5.85 -13.96
C PHE A 432 -0.98 -5.22 -13.55
N SER A 433 -1.31 -4.02 -14.02
CA SER A 433 -2.65 -3.46 -13.80
C SER A 433 -3.73 -4.36 -14.43
N THR A 434 -4.96 -4.24 -13.94
CA THR A 434 -6.09 -5.04 -14.43
C THR A 434 -6.48 -4.73 -15.86
N THR A 435 -6.17 -5.66 -16.75
CA THR A 435 -6.69 -5.69 -18.12
C THR A 435 -7.22 -7.09 -18.48
N LEU A 436 -7.94 -7.19 -19.60
CA LEU A 436 -8.49 -8.46 -20.11
C LEU A 436 -7.96 -8.74 -21.51
N ASP A 437 -7.92 -10.01 -21.88
CA ASP A 437 -7.69 -10.43 -23.25
C ASP A 437 -8.78 -9.82 -24.14
N LEU A 438 -8.42 -9.30 -25.30
CA LEU A 438 -9.38 -8.62 -26.19
C LEU A 438 -10.24 -9.62 -26.97
N SER A 439 -9.70 -10.82 -27.22
CA SER A 439 -10.43 -11.95 -27.81
C SER A 439 -9.79 -13.30 -27.43
N SER A 440 -10.29 -14.40 -27.98
CA SER A 440 -9.64 -15.71 -27.87
C SER A 440 -8.37 -15.84 -28.72
N GLU A 441 -8.21 -14.96 -29.71
CA GLU A 441 -7.07 -14.97 -30.65
C GLU A 441 -6.03 -13.88 -30.29
N ASP A 442 -6.45 -12.89 -29.51
CA ASP A 442 -5.63 -11.75 -29.09
C ASP A 442 -5.34 -11.84 -27.58
N ILE A 443 -4.42 -12.75 -27.27
CA ILE A 443 -4.05 -13.14 -25.91
C ILE A 443 -2.88 -12.29 -25.45
N LEU A 444 -2.99 -11.74 -24.25
CA LEU A 444 -1.91 -10.93 -23.67
C LEU A 444 -0.75 -11.85 -23.24
N THR A 445 0.39 -11.75 -23.90
CA THR A 445 1.60 -12.53 -23.59
C THR A 445 2.80 -11.63 -23.26
N TYR A 446 3.76 -12.19 -22.55
CA TYR A 446 5.03 -11.52 -22.25
C TYR A 446 6.14 -12.55 -22.14
N ASP A 447 7.36 -12.10 -22.41
CA ASP A 447 8.54 -12.94 -22.36
C ASP A 447 9.47 -12.50 -21.24
N ILE A 448 10.08 -13.49 -20.61
CA ILE A 448 11.10 -13.32 -19.58
C ILE A 448 12.36 -14.06 -20.03
N ARG A 449 13.51 -13.42 -19.82
CA ARG A 449 14.81 -14.06 -19.84
C ARG A 449 15.63 -13.54 -18.66
N ILE A 450 16.28 -14.43 -17.92
CA ILE A 450 17.29 -14.04 -16.93
C ILE A 450 18.67 -14.26 -17.53
N ASP A 451 19.53 -13.25 -17.43
CA ASP A 451 20.91 -13.30 -17.93
C ASP A 451 20.98 -13.82 -19.39
N GLU A 452 21.81 -14.83 -19.64
CA GLU A 452 22.01 -15.48 -20.94
C GLU A 452 21.12 -16.73 -21.13
N GLU A 453 20.12 -16.96 -20.27
CA GLU A 453 19.23 -18.11 -20.38
C GLU A 453 18.28 -18.03 -21.59
N GLN A 454 17.54 -19.11 -21.83
CA GLN A 454 16.53 -19.12 -22.89
C GLN A 454 15.32 -18.28 -22.51
N SER A 455 14.78 -17.55 -23.49
CA SER A 455 13.53 -16.83 -23.34
C SER A 455 12.35 -17.77 -23.08
N GLN A 456 11.50 -17.40 -22.14
CA GLN A 456 10.27 -18.11 -21.80
C GLN A 456 9.07 -17.18 -21.97
N SER A 457 8.04 -17.66 -22.67
CA SER A 457 6.82 -16.92 -22.97
C SER A 457 5.69 -17.35 -22.06
N TYR A 458 4.92 -16.38 -21.55
CA TYR A 458 3.83 -16.60 -20.63
C TYR A 458 2.58 -15.83 -21.04
N THR A 459 1.41 -16.36 -20.73
CA THR A 459 0.15 -15.62 -20.82
C THR A 459 -0.07 -14.80 -19.56
N LEU A 460 -0.58 -13.57 -19.73
CA LEU A 460 -1.00 -12.76 -18.60
C LEU A 460 -2.21 -13.40 -17.93
N GLN A 461 -3.24 -13.84 -18.63
CA GLN A 461 -4.40 -14.47 -17.99
C GLN A 461 -4.32 -16.00 -18.05
N LYS A 462 -4.67 -16.64 -16.93
CA LYS A 462 -4.88 -18.09 -16.88
C LYS A 462 -6.34 -18.34 -17.22
N ARG A 463 -6.61 -19.31 -18.10
CA ARG A 463 -7.98 -19.77 -18.41
C ARG A 463 -8.09 -21.24 -18.01
N THR A 464 -9.04 -21.55 -17.14
CA THR A 464 -9.30 -22.90 -16.66
C THR A 464 -10.64 -23.39 -17.24
N PRO A 465 -10.90 -24.71 -17.29
CA PRO A 465 -12.20 -25.21 -17.70
C PRO A 465 -13.36 -24.63 -16.87
N GLU A 466 -13.10 -24.32 -15.59
CA GLU A 466 -14.07 -23.68 -14.71
C GLU A 466 -14.30 -22.21 -15.04
N SER A 467 -13.24 -21.43 -15.31
CA SER A 467 -13.39 -20.01 -15.67
C SER A 467 -14.08 -19.84 -17.02
N GLU A 468 -13.76 -20.69 -18.00
CA GLU A 468 -14.44 -20.76 -19.31
C GLU A 468 -15.93 -21.12 -19.17
N LYS A 469 -16.25 -22.12 -18.34
CA LYS A 469 -17.64 -22.48 -18.06
C LYS A 469 -18.39 -21.34 -17.40
N ASN A 470 -17.80 -20.69 -16.40
CA ASN A 470 -18.42 -19.55 -15.74
C ASN A 470 -18.63 -18.37 -16.69
N ALA A 471 -17.71 -18.13 -17.62
CA ALA A 471 -17.87 -17.13 -18.67
C ALA A 471 -19.08 -17.44 -19.56
N ALA A 472 -19.21 -18.70 -20.02
CA ALA A 472 -20.33 -19.12 -20.85
C ALA A 472 -21.68 -19.09 -20.11
N ASP A 473 -21.73 -19.59 -18.87
CA ASP A 473 -22.97 -19.76 -18.11
C ASP A 473 -23.45 -18.46 -17.46
N LYS A 474 -22.52 -17.57 -17.05
CA LYS A 474 -22.81 -16.40 -16.21
C LYS A 474 -22.38 -15.06 -16.82
N GLY A 475 -21.70 -15.06 -17.98
CA GLY A 475 -21.18 -13.85 -18.60
C GLY A 475 -20.00 -13.22 -17.87
N TRP A 476 -19.29 -13.99 -17.03
CA TRP A 476 -18.08 -13.53 -16.34
C TRP A 476 -16.89 -13.46 -17.30
N ALA A 477 -15.82 -12.77 -16.90
CA ALA A 477 -14.55 -12.87 -17.63
C ALA A 477 -14.03 -14.31 -17.58
N SER A 478 -13.49 -14.82 -18.69
CA SER A 478 -12.90 -16.17 -18.78
C SER A 478 -11.54 -16.29 -18.07
N ALA A 479 -11.01 -15.18 -17.55
CA ALA A 479 -9.79 -15.15 -16.77
C ALA A 479 -10.01 -15.70 -15.35
N ASP A 480 -9.27 -16.75 -15.02
CA ASP A 480 -9.21 -17.29 -13.67
C ASP A 480 -8.69 -16.23 -12.68
N GLY A 481 -9.35 -16.12 -11.52
CA GLY A 481 -9.06 -15.09 -10.53
C GLY A 481 -9.54 -13.67 -10.88
N TRP A 482 -10.36 -13.48 -11.92
CA TRP A 482 -10.87 -12.16 -12.33
C TRP A 482 -11.43 -11.31 -11.18
N PHE A 483 -12.27 -11.88 -10.31
CA PHE A 483 -12.87 -11.12 -9.22
C PHE A 483 -11.83 -10.55 -8.26
N PHE A 484 -10.81 -11.33 -7.92
CA PHE A 484 -9.72 -10.85 -7.06
C PHE A 484 -8.90 -9.80 -7.77
N ALA A 485 -8.53 -10.02 -9.02
CA ALA A 485 -7.77 -9.03 -9.79
C ALA A 485 -8.54 -7.71 -9.91
N ALA A 486 -9.82 -7.76 -10.28
CA ALA A 486 -10.69 -6.59 -10.42
C ALA A 486 -10.88 -5.83 -9.10
N SER A 487 -10.99 -6.52 -7.96
CA SER A 487 -11.03 -5.87 -6.65
C SER A 487 -9.66 -5.33 -6.22
N ASP A 488 -8.59 -6.05 -6.50
CA ASP A 488 -7.21 -5.71 -6.11
C ASP A 488 -6.54 -4.69 -7.05
N ASN A 489 -7.17 -4.42 -8.20
CA ASN A 489 -6.67 -3.65 -9.34
C ASN A 489 -5.31 -4.15 -9.87
N VAL A 490 -5.02 -5.46 -9.75
CA VAL A 490 -3.76 -6.04 -10.24
C VAL A 490 -3.88 -7.51 -10.64
N TRP A 491 -3.09 -7.90 -11.65
CA TRP A 491 -2.68 -9.28 -11.94
C TRP A 491 -1.27 -9.52 -11.41
N VAL A 492 -1.12 -10.46 -10.47
CA VAL A 492 0.19 -10.89 -9.95
C VAL A 492 0.62 -12.18 -10.63
N ARG A 493 1.83 -12.21 -11.19
CA ARG A 493 2.41 -13.40 -11.85
C ARG A 493 3.73 -13.78 -11.24
N GLU A 494 3.81 -15.04 -10.83
CA GLU A 494 4.95 -15.60 -10.12
C GLU A 494 5.63 -16.65 -11.00
N HIS A 495 6.96 -16.57 -11.07
CA HIS A 495 7.82 -17.47 -11.83
C HIS A 495 8.97 -17.93 -10.94
N ALA A 496 9.13 -19.25 -10.82
CA ALA A 496 10.25 -19.81 -10.06
C ALA A 496 11.56 -19.57 -10.81
N LEU A 497 12.57 -19.09 -10.09
CA LEU A 497 13.91 -18.82 -10.57
C LEU A 497 14.95 -19.59 -9.75
N THR A 498 16.05 -19.95 -10.39
CA THR A 498 17.25 -20.49 -9.72
C THR A 498 18.38 -19.50 -9.91
N LEU A 499 18.71 -18.71 -8.88
CA LEU A 499 19.72 -17.65 -8.95
C LEU A 499 20.71 -17.78 -7.80
N GLY A 500 22.00 -17.50 -8.07
CA GLY A 500 23.01 -17.37 -7.03
C GLY A 500 23.16 -15.92 -6.55
N PRO A 501 24.04 -15.67 -5.57
CA PRO A 501 24.49 -14.31 -5.27
C PRO A 501 25.27 -13.72 -6.44
N GLY A 502 25.12 -12.42 -6.68
CA GLY A 502 25.83 -11.69 -7.73
C GLY A 502 24.97 -10.71 -8.50
N ALA A 503 25.55 -10.17 -9.57
CA ALA A 503 24.85 -9.32 -10.50
C ALA A 503 24.09 -10.16 -11.53
N HIS A 504 22.83 -9.81 -11.76
CA HIS A 504 21.93 -10.44 -12.71
C HIS A 504 21.21 -9.37 -13.52
N THR A 505 20.63 -9.77 -14.66
CA THR A 505 19.76 -8.91 -15.46
C THR A 505 18.47 -9.66 -15.79
N LEU A 506 17.34 -9.06 -15.41
CA LEU A 506 16.04 -9.46 -15.94
C LEU A 506 15.83 -8.77 -17.29
N HIS A 507 15.61 -9.57 -18.32
CA HIS A 507 15.13 -9.14 -19.62
C HIS A 507 13.63 -9.43 -19.69
N LEU A 508 12.82 -8.41 -19.96
CA LEU A 508 11.37 -8.55 -20.09
C LEU A 508 10.91 -7.96 -21.42
N ARG A 509 9.98 -8.64 -22.10
CA ARG A 509 9.34 -8.14 -23.31
C ARG A 509 7.83 -8.22 -23.18
N LEU A 510 7.13 -7.10 -23.36
CA LEU A 510 5.67 -7.09 -23.41
C LEU A 510 5.21 -7.50 -24.81
N GLY A 511 4.27 -8.44 -24.88
CA GLY A 511 3.68 -8.91 -26.12
C GLY A 511 2.33 -8.28 -26.43
N HIS A 512 1.91 -7.22 -25.75
CA HIS A 512 0.70 -6.47 -26.12
C HIS A 512 0.62 -5.08 -25.47
N ALA A 513 0.11 -4.09 -26.20
CA ALA A 513 -0.14 -2.71 -25.70
C ALA A 513 -1.24 -2.58 -24.62
N ASN A 514 -1.89 -3.69 -24.26
CA ASN A 514 -2.93 -3.75 -23.23
C ASN A 514 -2.37 -4.38 -21.95
N MET A 515 -1.05 -4.62 -21.89
CA MET A 515 -0.35 -5.02 -20.70
C MET A 515 0.27 -3.81 -20.03
N LEU A 516 -0.02 -3.63 -18.75
CA LEU A 516 0.43 -2.49 -17.97
C LEU A 516 1.27 -2.98 -16.80
N LEU A 517 2.59 -3.13 -16.98
CA LEU A 517 3.47 -3.62 -15.92
C LEU A 517 3.77 -2.48 -14.94
N GLU A 518 3.44 -2.63 -13.65
CA GLU A 518 3.65 -1.60 -12.62
C GLU A 518 4.90 -1.85 -11.77
N LYS A 519 5.20 -3.11 -11.44
CA LYS A 519 6.27 -3.48 -10.51
C LYS A 519 6.84 -4.86 -10.81
N ILE A 520 8.12 -5.00 -10.51
CA ILE A 520 8.90 -6.24 -10.60
C ILE A 520 9.50 -6.50 -9.21
N VAL A 521 9.38 -7.73 -8.71
CA VAL A 521 10.01 -8.15 -7.46
C VAL A 521 10.76 -9.46 -7.68
N ILE A 522 12.00 -9.53 -7.20
CA ILE A 522 12.75 -10.78 -7.06
C ILE A 522 12.70 -11.16 -5.59
N ASP A 523 11.92 -12.17 -5.23
CA ASP A 523 11.78 -12.66 -3.87
C ASP A 523 12.74 -13.82 -3.62
N CYS A 524 13.67 -13.67 -2.68
CA CYS A 524 14.58 -14.71 -2.22
C CYS A 524 14.09 -15.38 -0.92
N GLY A 525 12.80 -15.23 -0.57
CA GLY A 525 12.17 -15.67 0.67
C GLY A 525 11.99 -14.55 1.70
N GLY A 526 12.22 -13.31 1.29
CA GLY A 526 12.15 -12.12 2.14
C GLY A 526 10.83 -11.36 2.03
N VAL A 527 10.02 -11.54 1.00
CA VAL A 527 8.81 -10.71 0.82
C VAL A 527 7.78 -11.02 1.90
N ALA A 528 7.51 -10.02 2.76
CA ALA A 528 6.41 -10.04 3.70
C ALA A 528 5.07 -9.66 3.03
N LYS A 529 3.97 -10.17 3.59
CA LYS A 529 2.61 -9.97 3.05
C LYS A 529 2.16 -8.50 3.14
N SER A 530 1.87 -7.90 2.00
CA SER A 530 1.27 -6.56 1.86
C SER A 530 0.43 -6.47 0.59
N TYR A 531 -0.43 -5.46 0.49
CA TYR A 531 -1.36 -5.28 -0.62
C TYR A 531 -0.67 -4.77 -1.90
N LEU A 532 0.26 -3.83 -1.75
CA LEU A 532 1.00 -3.17 -2.82
C LEU A 532 2.35 -3.84 -3.10
N GLY A 533 2.65 -4.95 -2.42
CA GLY A 533 3.98 -5.57 -2.41
C GLY A 533 5.01 -4.73 -1.64
N PRO A 534 6.29 -5.14 -1.63
CA PRO A 534 7.35 -4.39 -0.96
C PRO A 534 7.61 -3.03 -1.63
N PRO A 535 8.10 -2.02 -0.89
CA PRO A 535 8.52 -0.74 -1.47
C PRO A 535 9.69 -0.94 -2.43
N PHE A 536 9.90 0.00 -3.36
CA PHE A 536 11.03 -0.06 -4.29
C PHE A 536 12.36 -0.03 -3.54
N GLY A 537 13.33 -0.78 -4.06
CA GLY A 537 14.68 -0.88 -3.50
C GLY A 537 15.56 0.31 -3.84
N ILE A 538 16.77 0.29 -3.29
CA ILE A 538 17.80 1.29 -3.58
C ILE A 538 18.56 0.89 -4.85
N LYS A 539 18.77 1.86 -5.74
CA LYS A 539 19.59 1.73 -6.95
C LYS A 539 21.02 2.22 -6.68
N ALA A 540 22.03 1.39 -6.94
CA ALA A 540 23.45 1.64 -6.66
C ALA A 540 24.21 2.35 -7.81
#